data_AF-A0A5Z7DPN9-F1
#
_entry.id   AF-A0A5Z7DPN9-F1
#
_cell.length_a   1.000
_cell.length_b   1.000
_cell.length_c   1.000
_cell.angle_alpha   90.00
_cell.angle_beta   90.00
_cell.angle_gamma   90.00
#
_symmetry.space_group_name_H-M   'P 1'
#
loop_
_entity.id
_entity.type
_entity.pdbx_description
1 polymer ?
#
loop_
_entity_poly.entity_id
_entity_poly.type
_entity_poly.pdbx_seq_one_letter_code
_entity_poly.pdbx_strand_id
1 'polypeptide(L)' 'MKADDWINVEEQLPESKEGQWSKEVIALSDTGDVFKLSCMGSYWQRSKAFIESSSTKITHWMPLIYPE' A
#
# COMPACT_ATOMS: atom_id res chain seq x y z
N MET A 1 -12.29 11.89 -2.32
CA MET A 1 -10.89 11.58 -2.00
C MET A 1 -10.09 12.83 -2.33
N LYS A 2 -9.42 13.43 -1.34
CA LYS A 2 -8.58 14.60 -1.58
C LYS A 2 -7.20 14.10 -2.00
N ALA A 3 -6.47 14.89 -2.79
CA ALA A 3 -5.10 14.53 -3.18
C ALA A 3 -4.17 14.37 -1.97
N ASP A 4 -4.52 15.00 -0.84
CA ASP A 4 -3.74 15.04 0.40
C ASP A 4 -3.77 13.74 1.23
N ASP A 5 -4.58 12.73 0.83
CA ASP A 5 -4.72 11.49 1.61
C ASP A 5 -3.59 10.46 1.33
N TRP A 6 -2.77 10.70 0.30
CA TRP A 6 -1.70 9.78 -0.11
C TRP A 6 -0.38 10.07 0.60
N ILE A 7 0.16 9.04 1.24
CA ILE A 7 1.42 9.07 1.99
C ILE A 7 2.49 8.41 1.15
N ASN A 8 3.61 9.09 0.91
CA ASN A 8 4.75 8.54 0.19
C ASN A 8 5.46 7.47 1.04
N VAL A 9 5.73 6.29 0.46
CA VAL A 9 6.38 5.17 1.18
C VAL A 9 7.80 5.47 1.65
N GLU A 10 8.47 6.47 1.05
CA GLU A 10 9.80 6.94 1.48
C GLU A 10 9.72 7.83 2.73
N GLU A 11 8.57 8.45 2.99
CA GLU A 11 8.33 9.29 4.17
C GLU A 11 7.81 8.44 5.33
N GLN A 12 6.81 7.59 5.05
CA GLN A 12 6.18 6.78 6.07
C GLN A 12 5.55 5.51 5.46
N LEU A 13 5.79 4.37 6.10
CA LEU A 13 5.15 3.10 5.78
C LEU A 13 3.91 2.87 6.65
N PRO A 14 2.98 2.01 6.22
CA PRO A 14 1.87 1.58 7.07
C PRO A 14 2.36 1.00 8.39
N GLU A 15 1.68 1.35 9.49
CA GLU A 15 2.04 0.85 10.81
C GLU A 15 1.91 -0.68 10.88
N SER A 16 2.99 -1.34 11.26
CA SER A 16 3.08 -2.79 11.43
C SER A 16 3.90 -3.14 12.67
N LYS A 17 3.60 -4.29 13.28
CA LYS A 17 4.44 -4.85 14.35
C LYS A 17 5.55 -5.69 13.73
N GLU A 18 6.66 -5.87 14.45
CA GLU A 18 7.75 -6.74 13.99
C GLU A 18 7.24 -8.14 13.65
N GLY A 19 7.54 -8.61 12.43
CA GLY A 19 7.10 -9.90 11.92
C GLY A 19 5.60 -10.02 11.62
N GLN A 20 4.83 -8.93 11.61
CA GLN A 20 3.40 -8.95 11.32
C GLN A 20 3.05 -7.98 10.19
N TRP A 21 2.02 -8.35 9.43
CA TRP A 21 1.43 -7.46 8.43
C TRP A 21 0.71 -6.28 9.10
N SER A 22 0.78 -5.12 8.46
CA SER A 22 -0.07 -3.97 8.74
C SER A 22 -1.54 -4.32 8.53
N LYS A 23 -2.42 -3.40 8.92
CA LYS A 23 -3.78 -3.39 8.37
C LYS A 23 -3.73 -3.23 6.85
N GLU A 24 -4.77 -3.71 6.18
CA GLU A 24 -4.92 -3.49 4.74
C GLU A 24 -5.06 -1.98 4.46
N VAL A 25 -4.35 -1.54 3.44
CA VAL A 25 -4.36 -0.16 2.95
C VAL A 25 -4.67 -0.13 1.46
N ILE A 26 -5.01 1.05 0.96
CA ILE A 26 -5.03 1.29 -0.48
C ILE A 26 -3.61 1.70 -0.89
N ALA A 27 -2.99 0.94 -1.78
CA ALA A 27 -1.60 1.11 -2.23
C ALA A 27 -1.56 1.48 -3.71
N LEU A 28 -0.80 2.51 -4.07
CA LEU A 28 -0.56 2.98 -5.43
C LEU A 28 0.80 2.53 -5.93
N SER A 29 0.85 1.89 -7.09
CA SER A 29 2.11 1.46 -7.70
C SER A 29 2.82 2.55 -8.51
N ASP A 30 4.02 2.23 -8.96
CA ASP A 30 4.80 3.03 -9.91
C ASP A 30 4.18 3.11 -11.31
N THR A 31 3.29 2.20 -11.67
CA THR A 31 2.54 2.19 -12.94
C THR A 31 1.18 2.90 -12.85
N GLY A 32 0.81 3.39 -11.66
CA GLY A 32 -0.48 4.05 -11.44
C GLY A 32 -1.63 3.11 -11.07
N ASP A 33 -1.35 1.82 -10.89
CA ASP A 33 -2.34 0.83 -10.48
C ASP A 33 -2.61 0.92 -8.97
N VAL A 34 -3.85 0.65 -8.59
CA VAL A 34 -4.29 0.71 -7.19
C VAL A 34 -4.65 -0.68 -6.69
N PHE A 35 -4.08 -1.06 -5.55
CA PHE A 35 -4.26 -2.36 -4.92
C PHE A 35 -4.72 -2.22 -3.47
N LYS A 36 -5.35 -3.28 -2.97
CA LYS A 36 -5.58 -3.46 -1.54
C LYS A 36 -4.52 -4.44 -1.02
N LEU A 37 -3.55 -3.92 -0.27
CA LEU A 37 -2.36 -4.66 0.19
C LEU A 37 -2.07 -4.38 1.65
N SER A 38 -1.22 -5.22 2.26
CA SER A 38 -0.61 -4.97 3.56
C SER A 38 0.92 -4.83 3.43
N CYS A 39 1.55 -4.20 4.41
CA CYS A 39 3.00 -3.98 4.48
C CYS A 39 3.56 -4.60 5.78
N MET A 40 4.74 -5.22 5.73
CA MET A 40 5.44 -5.77 6.89
C MET A 40 6.88 -5.24 6.89
N GLY A 41 7.16 -4.28 7.78
CA GLY A 41 8.38 -3.49 7.66
C GLY A 41 8.43 -2.78 6.31
N SER A 42 9.46 -3.02 5.50
CA SER A 42 9.58 -2.50 4.12
C SER A 42 9.05 -3.45 3.04
N TYR A 43 8.49 -4.61 3.42
CA TYR A 43 8.03 -5.63 2.49
C TYR A 43 6.54 -5.51 2.22
N TRP A 44 6.17 -5.33 0.95
CA TRP A 44 4.77 -5.25 0.51
C TRP A 44 4.22 -6.62 0.13
N GLN A 45 2.96 -6.88 0.50
CA GLN A 45 2.25 -8.09 0.11
C GLN A 45 2.21 -8.22 -1.41
N ARG A 46 2.57 -9.39 -1.92
CA ARG A 46 2.51 -9.72 -3.34
C ARG A 46 1.22 -10.48 -3.65
N SER A 47 0.13 -9.75 -3.84
CA SER A 47 -1.13 -10.35 -4.31
C SER A 47 -0.99 -10.84 -5.75
N LYS A 48 -1.87 -11.76 -6.19
CA LYS A 48 -1.88 -12.22 -7.59
C LYS A 48 -2.00 -11.04 -8.56
N ALA A 49 -2.92 -10.11 -8.29
CA ALA A 49 -3.12 -8.92 -9.10
C ALA A 49 -1.88 -8.02 -9.17
N PHE A 50 -1.13 -7.88 -8.07
CA PHE A 50 0.12 -7.12 -8.06
C PHE A 50 1.26 -7.84 -8.78
N ILE A 51 1.32 -9.17 -8.70
CA ILE A 51 2.33 -9.97 -9.43
C ILE A 51 2.06 -9.94 -10.94
N GLU A 52 0.79 -9.95 -11.32
CA GLU A 52 0.35 -9.91 -12.71
C GLU A 52 0.34 -8.49 -13.30
N SER A 53 0.45 -7.46 -12.46
CA SER A 53 0.69 -6.10 -12.95
C SER A 53 2.14 -5.94 -13.42
N SER A 54 2.36 -4.98 -14.30
CA SER A 54 3.72 -4.57 -14.69
C SER A 54 4.42 -3.71 -13.63
N SER A 55 3.81 -3.55 -12.45
CA SER A 55 4.33 -2.74 -11.36
C SER A 55 5.57 -3.37 -10.73
N THR A 56 6.54 -2.53 -10.37
CA THR A 56 7.76 -2.99 -9.69
C THR A 56 7.79 -2.64 -8.21
N LYS A 57 7.05 -1.59 -7.81
CA LYS A 57 7.02 -1.12 -6.43
C LYS A 57 5.73 -0.35 -6.11
N ILE A 58 5.46 -0.20 -4.82
CA ILE A 58 4.46 0.74 -4.30
C ILE A 58 5.14 2.08 -4.07
N THR A 59 4.47 3.18 -4.45
CA THR A 59 4.98 4.55 -4.31
C THR A 59 4.23 5.32 -3.22
N HIS A 60 2.93 5.10 -3.09
CA HIS A 60 2.10 5.78 -2.10
C HIS A 60 1.08 4.82 -1.49
N TRP A 61 0.55 5.19 -0.33
CA TRP A 61 -0.57 4.48 0.28
C TRP A 61 -1.51 5.44 1.01
N MET A 62 -2.71 4.99 1.30
CA MET A 62 -3.66 5.68 2.18
C MET A 62 -4.42 4.66 3.03
N PRO A 63 -4.86 5.04 4.25
CA PRO A 63 -5.64 4.14 5.10
C PRO A 63 -6.92 3.71 4.39
N LEU A 64 -7.26 2.43 4.51
CA LEU A 64 -8.53 1.92 4.02
C LEU A 64 -9.63 2.30 5.02
N ILE A 65 -10.41 3.33 4.67
CA ILE A 65 -11.57 3.79 5.45
C ILE A 65 -12.84 3.30 4.76
N TYR A 66 -13.63 2.49 5.46
CA TYR A 66 -14.97 2.12 5.00
C TYR A 66 -15.96 3.23 5.42
N PRO A 67 -16.76 3.78 4.49
CA PRO A 67 -17.88 4.63 4.88
C PRO A 67 -18.89 3.78 5.68
N GLU A 68 -19.38 4.33 6.79
CA GLU A 68 -20.49 3.76 7.58
C GLU A 68 -21.82 3.78 6.81
#